data_AF-A0A4S9YI44-F1
#
_entry.id   AF-A0A4S9YI44-F1
#
_cell.length_a   1.000
_cell.length_b   1.000
_cell.length_c   1.000
_cell.angle_alpha   90.00
_cell.angle_beta   90.00
_cell.angle_gamma   90.00
#
_symmetry.space_group_name_H-M   'P 1'
#
loop_
_entity.id
_entity.type
_entity.pdbx_description
1 polymer ?
#
loop_
_entity_poly.entity_id
_entity_poly.type
_entity_poly.pdbx_seq_one_letter_code
_entity_poly.pdbx_strand_id
1 'polypeptide(L)'
;WVDADSIILNPNIPAHIFLPPREFTHINIVAARDIQGLNTGVFFVRVHPWTISMFVDGMAFPLCNPKVELGNDADQAAMARTVLKSSGGPDGYGFKRGIVYLPRNLFNAYELPGYMRDGRTDVLRNFTGFEEPHAFEGKKGDFIVHLPGLFGDREPLMTDWLDMIENRQEDWALPLEETTYVKETAQFWKMYGEAVATLREAFKREDTGKEVVDAIRQLKIALSEEADDANRIAEYTNELKELLHPTALFDDE
;
A
#
# COMPACT_ATOMS: atom_id res chain seq x y z
N TRP A 1 7.79 10.11 2.86
CA TRP A 1 7.69 11.00 1.69
C TRP A 1 6.22 11.31 1.49
N VAL A 2 5.92 12.55 1.15
CA VAL A 2 4.56 13.04 0.89
C VAL A 2 4.69 14.00 -0.29
N ASP A 3 3.93 13.79 -1.36
CA ASP A 3 3.91 14.67 -2.52
C ASP A 3 3.36 16.06 -2.17
N ALA A 4 3.77 17.05 -2.95
CA ALA A 4 3.39 18.45 -2.72
C ALA A 4 1.90 18.73 -2.97
N ASP A 5 1.22 17.86 -3.71
CA ASP A 5 -0.23 17.88 -3.96
C ASP A 5 -0.99 16.99 -2.96
N SER A 6 -0.49 16.89 -1.73
CA SER A 6 -1.18 16.25 -0.61
C SER A 6 -1.42 17.23 0.53
N ILE A 7 -2.57 17.12 1.20
CA ILE A 7 -3.00 18.00 2.29
C ILE A 7 -3.37 17.13 3.51
N ILE A 8 -2.78 17.43 4.66
CA ILE A 8 -3.14 16.79 5.93
C ILE A 8 -4.52 17.32 6.35
N LEU A 9 -5.49 16.41 6.48
CA LEU A 9 -6.86 16.71 6.87
C LEU A 9 -7.06 16.63 8.38
N ASN A 10 -6.48 15.59 9.00
CA ASN A 10 -6.59 15.36 10.44
C ASN A 10 -5.21 15.27 11.09
N PRO A 11 -4.72 16.36 11.71
CA PRO A 11 -3.41 16.37 12.37
C PRO A 11 -3.36 15.54 13.66
N ASN A 12 -4.52 15.07 14.18
CA ASN A 12 -4.56 14.21 15.36
C ASN A 12 -4.17 12.76 15.06
N ILE A 13 -4.03 12.37 13.78
CA ILE A 13 -3.61 11.03 13.38
C ILE A 13 -2.09 10.96 13.35
N PRO A 14 -1.45 10.25 14.30
CA PRO A 14 -0.01 10.27 14.38
C PRO A 14 0.58 9.25 13.41
N ALA A 15 1.47 9.71 12.53
CA ALA A 15 2.07 8.89 11.46
C ALA A 15 2.70 7.56 11.90
N HIS A 16 3.12 7.43 13.17
CA HIS A 16 3.77 6.22 13.67
C HIS A 16 2.85 4.99 13.73
N ILE A 17 1.52 5.16 13.68
CA ILE A 17 0.58 4.02 13.69
C ILE A 17 0.61 3.21 12.39
N PHE A 18 1.08 3.82 11.29
CA PHE A 18 1.25 3.16 10.00
C PHE A 18 2.58 2.39 9.90
N LEU A 19 3.47 2.51 10.90
CA LEU A 19 4.79 1.91 10.86
C LEU A 19 4.75 0.45 11.34
N PRO A 20 5.64 -0.41 10.81
CA PRO A 20 5.71 -1.80 11.23
C PRO A 20 6.08 -1.92 12.72
N PRO A 21 5.50 -2.89 13.44
CA PRO A 21 6.02 -3.35 14.73
C PRO A 21 7.53 -3.62 14.69
N ARG A 22 8.20 -3.43 15.84
CA ARG A 22 9.68 -3.43 15.94
C ARG A 22 10.31 -4.76 15.54
N GLU A 23 9.58 -5.86 15.70
CA GLU A 23 9.98 -7.21 15.34
C GLU A 23 10.05 -7.46 13.82
N PHE A 24 9.40 -6.63 13.00
CA PHE A 24 9.47 -6.73 11.53
C PHE A 24 10.64 -5.90 10.99
N THR A 25 11.85 -6.29 11.40
CA THR A 25 13.09 -5.60 11.01
C THR A 25 13.41 -5.74 9.51
N HIS A 26 12.79 -6.71 8.82
CA HIS A 26 12.93 -6.89 7.38
C HIS A 26 12.21 -5.81 6.57
N ILE A 27 11.18 -5.17 7.13
CA ILE A 27 10.42 -4.12 6.45
C ILE A 27 11.21 -2.81 6.49
N ASN A 28 11.48 -2.26 5.32
CA ASN A 28 12.18 -0.98 5.11
C ASN A 28 11.27 0.07 4.48
N ILE A 29 10.24 -0.35 3.74
CA ILE A 29 9.28 0.55 3.09
C ILE A 29 7.85 0.09 3.42
N VAL A 30 7.02 1.04 3.85
CA VAL A 30 5.56 0.91 3.85
C VAL A 30 5.04 1.76 2.70
N ALA A 31 4.46 1.11 1.69
CA ALA A 31 3.96 1.75 0.50
C ALA A 31 2.47 1.48 0.31
N ALA A 32 1.85 2.19 -0.62
CA ALA A 32 0.51 1.90 -1.11
C ALA A 32 0.58 1.37 -2.54
N ARG A 33 -0.46 0.66 -2.97
CA ARG A 33 -0.65 0.30 -4.38
C ARG A 33 -1.73 1.16 -5.01
N ASP A 34 -1.51 1.50 -6.27
CA ASP A 34 -2.53 2.06 -7.17
C ASP A 34 -2.66 1.14 -8.40
N ILE A 35 -3.34 1.62 -9.45
CA ILE A 35 -3.52 0.88 -10.71
C ILE A 35 -2.19 0.53 -11.41
N GLN A 36 -1.07 1.16 -11.04
CA GLN A 36 0.27 0.91 -11.57
C GLN A 36 1.07 -0.05 -10.67
N GLY A 37 0.50 -0.48 -9.54
CA GLY A 37 1.05 -1.50 -8.63
C GLY A 37 1.95 -0.97 -7.51
N LEU A 38 2.50 0.23 -7.64
CA LEU A 38 3.22 0.95 -6.58
C LEU A 38 2.84 2.41 -6.70
N ASN A 39 2.39 3.01 -5.60
CA ASN A 39 2.25 4.45 -5.52
C ASN A 39 3.43 5.08 -4.74
N THR A 40 4.04 6.12 -5.31
CA THR A 40 5.14 6.86 -4.69
C THR A 40 4.74 8.22 -4.12
N GLY A 41 3.46 8.58 -4.13
CA GLY A 41 3.03 9.89 -3.64
C GLY A 41 3.05 10.02 -2.12
N VAL A 42 2.65 8.97 -1.40
CA VAL A 42 2.82 8.91 0.06
C VAL A 42 3.32 7.53 0.47
N PHE A 43 4.47 7.49 1.15
CA PHE A 43 5.07 6.24 1.65
C PHE A 43 6.04 6.51 2.80
N PHE A 44 6.30 5.49 3.62
CA PHE A 44 7.24 5.55 4.74
C PHE A 44 8.50 4.76 4.42
N VAL A 45 9.64 5.30 4.84
CA VAL A 45 10.95 4.66 4.67
C VAL A 45 11.70 4.59 5.99
N ARG A 46 12.33 3.44 6.22
CA ARG A 46 13.36 3.30 7.24
C ARG A 46 14.69 3.82 6.67
N VAL A 47 15.36 4.70 7.41
CA VAL A 47 16.74 5.09 7.10
C VAL A 47 17.65 3.88 7.36
N HIS A 48 18.06 3.21 6.30
CA HIS A 48 18.83 1.97 6.35
C HIS A 48 19.64 1.79 5.06
N PRO A 49 20.83 1.14 5.09
CA PRO A 49 21.62 0.87 3.88
C PRO A 49 20.83 0.15 2.78
N TRP A 50 19.87 -0.70 3.17
CA TRP A 50 18.96 -1.36 2.23
C TRP A 50 18.14 -0.35 1.41
N THR A 51 17.56 0.66 2.08
CA THR A 51 16.76 1.71 1.44
C THR A 51 17.60 2.56 0.50
N ILE A 52 18.84 2.88 0.91
CA ILE A 52 19.78 3.62 0.06
C ILE A 52 20.08 2.83 -1.21
N SER A 53 20.35 1.52 -1.11
CA SER A 53 20.58 0.67 -2.28
C SER A 53 19.37 0.64 -3.21
N MET A 54 18.15 0.60 -2.66
CA MET A 54 16.92 0.62 -3.47
C MET A 54 16.75 1.94 -4.23
N PHE A 55 16.99 3.08 -3.59
CA PHE A 55 16.92 4.39 -4.25
C PHE A 55 18.02 4.59 -5.29
N VAL A 56 19.25 4.13 -5.03
CA VAL A 56 20.33 4.17 -6.03
C VAL A 56 19.94 3.36 -7.27
N ASP A 57 19.41 2.15 -7.08
CA ASP A 57 18.93 1.31 -8.17
C ASP A 57 17.76 1.95 -8.94
N GLY A 58 16.83 2.59 -8.23
CA GLY A 58 15.69 3.31 -8.80
C GLY A 58 16.12 4.50 -9.65
N MET A 59 17.00 5.36 -9.13
CA MET A 59 17.54 6.51 -9.85
C MET A 59 18.41 6.11 -11.05
N ALA A 60 19.16 5.01 -10.93
CA ALA A 60 19.97 4.47 -12.02
C ALA A 60 19.11 3.78 -13.10
N PHE A 61 17.86 3.42 -12.80
CA PHE A 61 16.99 2.69 -13.72
C PHE A 61 16.88 3.33 -15.12
N PRO A 62 16.50 4.62 -15.28
CA PRO A 62 16.43 5.26 -16.60
C PRO A 62 17.76 5.28 -17.34
N LEU A 63 18.88 5.44 -16.62
CA LEU A 63 20.22 5.48 -17.20
C LEU A 63 20.65 4.11 -17.73
N CYS A 64 20.33 3.04 -16.99
CA CYS A 64 20.64 1.67 -17.37
C CYS A 64 19.64 1.10 -18.38
N ASN A 65 18.44 1.69 -18.51
CA ASN A 65 17.36 1.21 -19.36
C ASN A 65 16.81 2.32 -20.26
N PRO A 66 17.64 2.98 -21.11
CA PRO A 66 17.24 4.17 -21.87
C PRO A 66 16.18 3.90 -22.95
N LYS A 67 15.86 2.64 -23.22
CA LYS A 67 14.82 2.22 -24.18
C LYS A 67 13.46 2.00 -23.52
N VAL A 68 13.37 2.09 -22.20
CA VAL A 68 12.13 1.88 -21.46
C VAL A 68 11.44 3.23 -21.28
N GLU A 69 10.28 3.38 -21.91
CA GLU A 69 9.40 4.52 -21.69
C GLU A 69 8.84 4.48 -20.25
N LEU A 70 9.11 5.54 -19.48
CA LEU A 70 8.68 5.65 -18.09
C LEU A 70 7.36 6.43 -17.94
N GLY A 71 6.92 7.15 -18.98
CA GLY A 71 5.70 7.95 -18.94
C GLY A 71 5.83 9.22 -18.09
N ASN A 72 4.68 9.77 -17.69
CA ASN A 72 4.61 11.03 -16.94
C ASN A 72 5.08 10.87 -15.48
N ASP A 73 4.82 9.70 -14.88
CA ASP A 73 5.19 9.38 -13.50
C ASP A 73 6.50 8.59 -13.49
N ALA A 74 7.55 9.20 -14.04
CA ALA A 74 8.77 8.47 -14.39
C ALA A 74 9.51 7.90 -13.17
N ASP A 75 9.48 8.60 -12.05
CA ASP A 75 10.05 8.18 -10.77
C ASP A 75 9.27 6.99 -10.18
N GLN A 76 7.93 7.06 -10.18
CA GLN A 76 7.05 5.95 -9.77
C GLN A 76 7.33 4.71 -10.63
N ALA A 77 7.33 4.89 -11.95
CA ALA A 77 7.50 3.80 -12.91
C ALA A 77 8.92 3.18 -12.86
N ALA A 78 9.95 3.97 -12.57
CA ALA A 78 11.31 3.49 -12.36
C ALA A 78 11.44 2.72 -11.04
N MET A 79 10.83 3.24 -9.97
CA MET A 79 10.84 2.61 -8.65
C MET A 79 10.08 1.29 -8.67
N ALA A 80 8.88 1.25 -9.28
CA ALA A 80 8.08 0.04 -9.43
C ALA A 80 8.86 -1.08 -10.15
N ARG A 81 9.51 -0.75 -11.28
CA ARG A 81 10.36 -1.71 -12.00
C ARG A 81 11.58 -2.15 -11.20
N THR A 82 12.15 -1.27 -10.38
CA THR A 82 13.25 -1.62 -9.48
C THR A 82 12.80 -2.60 -8.40
N VAL A 83 11.62 -2.39 -7.81
CA VAL A 83 11.02 -3.31 -6.84
C VAL A 83 10.77 -4.70 -7.44
N LEU A 84 10.37 -4.77 -8.70
CA LEU A 84 10.09 -6.02 -9.39
C LEU A 84 11.32 -6.88 -9.68
N LYS A 85 12.54 -6.35 -9.54
CA LYS A 85 13.77 -7.12 -9.74
C LYS A 85 13.84 -8.28 -8.73
N SER A 86 14.02 -9.49 -9.24
CA SER A 86 14.20 -10.72 -8.44
C SER A 86 15.64 -10.98 -7.99
N SER A 87 16.57 -10.13 -8.42
CA SER A 87 17.99 -10.20 -8.09
C SER A 87 18.59 -8.80 -7.93
N GLY A 88 19.79 -8.71 -7.35
CA GLY A 88 20.43 -7.44 -7.02
C GLY A 88 20.05 -6.93 -5.63
N GLY A 89 20.16 -5.62 -5.41
CA GLY A 89 20.06 -5.04 -4.08
C GLY A 89 21.24 -5.41 -3.17
N PRO A 90 21.19 -5.06 -1.87
CA PRO A 90 22.35 -5.12 -0.98
C PRO A 90 22.85 -6.54 -0.67
N ASP A 91 22.04 -7.57 -0.93
CA ASP A 91 22.33 -8.98 -0.63
C ASP A 91 21.97 -9.94 -1.77
N GLY A 92 21.64 -9.42 -2.95
CA GLY A 92 21.44 -10.21 -4.16
C GLY A 92 20.02 -10.76 -4.40
N TYR A 93 19.06 -10.63 -3.48
CA TYR A 93 17.69 -11.14 -3.70
C TYR A 93 16.62 -10.07 -4.03
N GLY A 94 17.05 -8.91 -4.53
CA GLY A 94 16.14 -7.84 -4.93
C GLY A 94 15.46 -7.14 -3.76
N PHE A 95 14.37 -6.41 -4.04
CA PHE A 95 13.77 -5.47 -3.09
C PHE A 95 12.38 -5.84 -2.54
N LYS A 96 11.63 -6.76 -3.18
CA LYS A 96 10.24 -7.09 -2.76
C LYS A 96 10.11 -7.42 -1.27
N ARG A 97 11.06 -8.19 -0.71
CA ARG A 97 11.01 -8.66 0.68
C ARG A 97 11.15 -7.56 1.74
N GLY A 98 11.56 -6.35 1.35
CA GLY A 98 11.72 -5.21 2.26
C GLY A 98 10.57 -4.21 2.17
N ILE A 99 9.52 -4.53 1.41
CA ILE A 99 8.39 -3.65 1.14
C ILE A 99 7.12 -4.35 1.61
N VAL A 100 6.24 -3.59 2.24
CA VAL A 100 4.89 -4.03 2.56
C VAL A 100 3.90 -2.99 2.05
N TYR A 101 2.78 -3.47 1.51
CA TYR A 101 1.70 -2.62 1.04
C TYR A 101 0.62 -2.54 2.12
N LEU A 102 0.38 -1.34 2.64
CA LEU A 102 -0.79 -1.07 3.49
C LEU A 102 -1.95 -0.57 2.61
N PRO A 103 -3.22 -0.77 3.04
CA PRO A 103 -4.37 -0.20 2.34
C PRO A 103 -4.18 1.30 2.09
N ARG A 104 -4.27 1.70 0.83
CA ARG A 104 -3.91 3.06 0.35
C ARG A 104 -4.70 4.16 1.07
N ASN A 105 -6.00 3.95 1.25
CA ASN A 105 -6.90 4.88 1.92
C ASN A 105 -6.51 5.22 3.38
N LEU A 106 -5.68 4.40 4.04
CA LEU A 106 -5.22 4.71 5.39
C LEU A 106 -4.24 5.89 5.44
N PHE A 107 -3.44 6.11 4.42
CA PHE A 107 -2.40 7.15 4.49
C PHE A 107 -2.11 7.85 3.16
N ASN A 108 -2.95 7.61 2.15
CA ASN A 108 -2.77 8.12 0.81
C ASN A 108 -4.12 8.16 0.08
N ALA A 109 -5.14 8.72 0.74
CA ALA A 109 -6.49 8.75 0.21
C ALA A 109 -6.59 9.73 -0.95
N TYR A 110 -7.22 9.35 -2.06
CA TYR A 110 -7.27 10.20 -3.26
C TYR A 110 -8.47 11.13 -3.31
N GLU A 111 -8.22 12.33 -3.82
CA GLU A 111 -9.21 13.12 -4.56
C GLU A 111 -9.09 12.76 -6.04
N LEU A 112 -10.15 12.17 -6.60
CA LEU A 112 -10.19 11.81 -8.02
C LEU A 112 -11.31 12.58 -8.74
N PRO A 113 -11.21 12.75 -10.07
CA PRO A 113 -12.36 13.17 -10.86
C PRO A 113 -13.54 12.21 -10.65
N GLY A 114 -14.77 12.74 -10.59
CA GLY A 114 -15.98 11.98 -10.25
C GLY A 114 -16.19 10.69 -11.04
N TYR A 115 -15.92 10.70 -12.36
CA TYR A 115 -16.02 9.51 -13.22
C TYR A 115 -15.05 8.37 -12.84
N MET A 116 -13.89 8.68 -12.25
CA MET A 116 -12.97 7.62 -11.79
C MET A 116 -13.51 6.87 -10.57
N ARG A 117 -14.44 7.48 -9.82
CA ARG A 117 -15.05 6.84 -8.64
C ARG A 117 -16.25 5.96 -8.99
N ASP A 118 -17.05 6.35 -9.97
CA ASP A 118 -18.31 5.63 -10.31
C ASP A 118 -18.17 4.62 -11.45
N GLY A 119 -16.99 4.54 -12.08
CA GLY A 119 -16.70 3.59 -13.16
C GLY A 119 -17.53 3.86 -14.42
N ARG A 120 -18.16 5.03 -14.54
CA ARG A 120 -18.90 5.41 -15.74
C ARG A 120 -17.94 5.76 -16.87
N THR A 121 -18.14 5.12 -18.01
CA THR A 121 -17.36 5.34 -19.24
C THR A 121 -18.20 5.98 -20.35
N ASP A 122 -19.30 6.65 -19.99
CA ASP A 122 -20.36 7.01 -20.93
C ASP A 122 -20.17 8.35 -21.65
N VAL A 123 -20.91 8.48 -22.76
CA VAL A 123 -20.80 9.48 -23.84
C VAL A 123 -21.02 10.94 -23.39
N LEU A 124 -21.43 11.15 -22.13
CA LEU A 124 -21.71 12.45 -21.53
C LEU A 124 -20.44 13.29 -21.31
N ARG A 125 -19.25 12.68 -21.32
CA ARG A 125 -17.95 13.38 -21.28
C ARG A 125 -17.77 14.44 -22.37
N ASN A 126 -18.42 14.24 -23.52
CA ASN A 126 -18.33 15.17 -24.67
C ASN A 126 -19.48 16.19 -24.69
N PHE A 127 -20.38 16.18 -23.71
CA PHE A 127 -21.42 17.21 -23.58
C PHE A 127 -20.83 18.45 -22.92
N THR A 128 -20.68 19.52 -23.70
CA THR A 128 -20.26 20.83 -23.20
C THR A 128 -21.21 21.31 -22.11
N GLY A 129 -20.70 21.59 -20.91
CA GLY A 129 -21.45 22.11 -19.76
C GLY A 129 -21.75 21.11 -18.65
N PHE A 130 -21.20 19.89 -18.69
CA PHE A 130 -21.23 18.95 -17.57
C PHE A 130 -20.01 19.17 -16.67
N GLU A 131 -20.20 19.84 -15.52
CA GLU A 131 -19.20 19.90 -14.45
C GLU A 131 -19.38 18.66 -13.57
N GLU A 132 -18.39 17.76 -13.58
CA GLU A 132 -18.41 16.58 -12.72
C GLU A 132 -17.75 16.92 -11.39
N PRO A 133 -18.44 16.69 -10.24
CA PRO A 133 -17.83 16.94 -8.95
C PRO A 133 -16.67 15.97 -8.74
N HIS A 134 -15.53 16.50 -8.29
CA HIS A 134 -14.45 15.69 -7.75
C HIS A 134 -14.96 14.90 -6.53
N ALA A 135 -14.40 13.72 -6.33
CA ALA A 135 -14.92 12.78 -5.35
C ALA A 135 -13.78 12.22 -4.50
N PHE A 136 -13.67 12.78 -3.30
CA PHE A 136 -12.87 12.22 -2.22
C PHE A 136 -13.28 10.76 -1.95
N GLU A 137 -12.30 9.87 -1.89
CA GLU A 137 -12.54 8.46 -1.55
C GLU A 137 -12.63 8.21 -0.05
N GLY A 138 -12.12 9.15 0.75
CA GLY A 138 -12.13 9.07 2.21
C GLY A 138 -13.41 9.62 2.83
N LYS A 139 -13.31 9.90 4.12
CA LYS A 139 -14.36 10.45 4.98
C LYS A 139 -13.81 11.47 5.97
N LYS A 140 -14.69 12.20 6.63
CA LYS A 140 -14.31 13.08 7.75
C LYS A 140 -13.53 12.29 8.80
N GLY A 141 -12.46 12.90 9.31
CA GLY A 141 -11.54 12.25 10.26
C GLY A 141 -10.36 11.53 9.62
N ASP A 142 -10.35 11.34 8.30
CA ASP A 142 -9.24 10.72 7.59
C ASP A 142 -7.97 11.61 7.64
N PHE A 143 -6.81 10.98 7.54
CA PHE A 143 -5.50 11.58 7.80
C PHE A 143 -5.09 12.62 6.74
N ILE A 144 -5.17 12.25 5.46
CA ILE A 144 -4.58 13.01 4.36
C ILE A 144 -5.38 12.80 3.08
N VAL A 145 -5.47 13.84 2.25
CA VAL A 145 -5.90 13.75 0.85
C VAL A 145 -4.70 13.95 -0.06
N HIS A 146 -4.62 13.17 -1.14
CA HIS A 146 -3.65 13.27 -2.20
C HIS A 146 -4.40 13.53 -3.51
N LEU A 147 -3.93 14.49 -4.32
CA LEU A 147 -4.59 14.97 -5.53
C LEU A 147 -3.82 14.58 -6.82
N PRO A 148 -3.63 13.28 -7.11
CA PRO A 148 -2.80 12.83 -8.23
C PRO A 148 -3.47 13.10 -9.58
N GLY A 149 -2.69 13.53 -10.57
CA GLY A 149 -3.12 13.56 -11.97
C GLY A 149 -4.20 14.60 -12.32
N LEU A 150 -4.46 15.59 -11.47
CA LEU A 150 -5.46 16.66 -11.69
C LEU A 150 -4.89 17.84 -12.51
N PHE A 151 -4.38 17.57 -13.71
CA PHE A 151 -3.75 18.59 -14.57
C PHE A 151 -4.74 19.72 -14.94
N GLY A 152 -4.58 20.89 -14.32
CA GLY A 152 -5.44 22.08 -14.51
C GLY A 152 -6.39 22.35 -13.34
N ASP A 153 -6.96 21.30 -12.76
CA ASP A 153 -7.94 21.41 -11.67
C ASP A 153 -7.31 21.34 -10.27
N ARG A 154 -6.02 20.97 -10.17
CA ARG A 154 -5.31 20.82 -8.90
C ARG A 154 -5.34 22.09 -8.05
N GLU A 155 -4.94 23.23 -8.60
CA GLU A 155 -4.78 24.46 -7.81
C GLU A 155 -6.12 24.93 -7.19
N PRO A 156 -7.23 25.01 -7.96
CA PRO A 156 -8.53 25.32 -7.39
C PRO A 156 -8.95 24.34 -6.29
N LEU A 157 -8.80 23.03 -6.52
CA LEU A 157 -9.21 22.02 -5.53
C LEU A 157 -8.36 22.03 -4.27
N MET A 158 -7.04 22.21 -4.41
CA MET A 158 -6.18 22.40 -3.25
C MET A 158 -6.59 23.64 -2.46
N THR A 159 -6.98 24.72 -3.14
CA THR A 159 -7.51 25.92 -2.49
C THR A 159 -8.79 25.61 -1.72
N ASP A 160 -9.75 24.89 -2.33
CA ASP A 160 -11.00 24.49 -1.67
C ASP A 160 -10.75 23.60 -0.44
N TRP A 161 -9.83 22.64 -0.56
CA TRP A 161 -9.42 21.79 0.56
C TRP A 161 -8.76 22.60 1.68
N LEU A 162 -7.84 23.51 1.35
CA LEU A 162 -7.16 24.39 2.31
C LEU A 162 -8.17 25.30 3.02
N ASP A 163 -9.04 25.99 2.26
CA ASP A 163 -10.09 26.84 2.82
C ASP A 163 -11.01 26.04 3.74
N MET A 164 -11.37 24.81 3.37
CA MET A 164 -12.20 23.95 4.21
C MET A 164 -11.48 23.56 5.51
N ILE A 165 -10.22 23.13 5.47
CA ILE A 165 -9.50 22.73 6.70
C ILE A 165 -9.17 23.94 7.59
N GLU A 166 -8.94 25.12 7.03
CA GLU A 166 -8.64 26.34 7.79
C GLU A 166 -9.89 26.90 8.48
N ASN A 167 -11.06 26.83 7.83
CA ASN A 167 -12.29 27.42 8.36
C ASN A 167 -13.19 26.42 9.10
N ARG A 168 -12.98 25.11 8.93
CA ARG A 168 -13.81 24.04 9.50
C ARG A 168 -12.95 22.90 10.03
N GLN A 169 -11.84 23.24 10.66
CA GLN A 169 -10.88 22.24 11.16
C GLN A 169 -11.55 21.25 12.10
N GLU A 170 -12.47 21.69 12.95
CA GLU A 170 -13.21 20.87 13.91
C GLU A 170 -14.07 19.77 13.25
N ASP A 171 -14.45 19.94 11.99
CA ASP A 171 -15.22 18.93 11.25
C ASP A 171 -14.35 17.77 10.75
N TRP A 172 -13.03 17.97 10.67
CA TRP A 172 -12.07 17.03 10.06
C TRP A 172 -11.02 16.53 11.03
N ALA A 173 -10.58 17.38 11.97
CA ALA A 173 -9.61 17.04 13.00
C ALA A 173 -10.26 16.28 14.17
N LEU A 174 -10.87 15.13 13.87
CA LEU A 174 -11.45 14.26 14.89
C LEU A 174 -10.36 13.69 15.81
N PRO A 175 -10.61 13.51 17.12
CA PRO A 175 -9.70 12.79 18.00
C PRO A 175 -9.38 11.39 17.46
N LEU A 176 -8.15 10.92 17.66
CA LEU A 176 -7.69 9.61 17.16
C LEU A 176 -8.63 8.47 17.59
N GLU A 177 -9.11 8.53 18.83
CA GLU A 177 -9.99 7.53 19.45
C GLU A 177 -11.38 7.44 18.80
N GLU A 178 -11.81 8.52 18.12
CA GLU A 178 -13.08 8.58 17.40
C GLU A 178 -12.95 8.12 15.94
N THR A 179 -11.73 7.83 15.48
CA THR A 179 -11.45 7.34 14.13
C THR A 179 -11.28 5.82 14.07
N THR A 180 -11.21 5.26 12.86
CA THR A 180 -10.97 3.82 12.65
C THR A 180 -9.48 3.45 12.65
N TYR A 181 -8.58 4.44 12.65
CA TYR A 181 -7.15 4.25 12.39
C TYR A 181 -6.44 3.30 13.35
N VAL A 182 -6.66 3.44 14.65
CA VAL A 182 -6.02 2.56 15.66
C VAL A 182 -6.43 1.11 15.44
N LYS A 183 -7.73 0.89 15.16
CA LYS A 183 -8.27 -0.45 14.92
C LYS A 183 -7.75 -1.03 13.60
N GLU A 184 -7.82 -0.28 12.51
CA GLU A 184 -7.47 -0.76 11.17
C GLU A 184 -5.97 -1.07 11.05
N THR A 185 -5.11 -0.19 11.56
CA THR A 185 -3.65 -0.41 11.57
C THR A 185 -3.26 -1.58 12.47
N ALA A 186 -3.85 -1.70 13.67
CA ALA A 186 -3.61 -2.84 14.55
C ALA A 186 -4.09 -4.16 13.93
N GLN A 187 -5.24 -4.16 13.28
CA GLN A 187 -5.77 -5.33 12.57
C GLN A 187 -4.86 -5.76 11.41
N PHE A 188 -4.38 -4.80 10.62
CA PHE A 188 -3.42 -5.06 9.55
C PHE A 188 -2.15 -5.74 10.08
N TRP A 189 -1.50 -5.14 11.09
CA TRP A 189 -0.24 -5.67 11.61
C TRP A 189 -0.41 -7.00 12.33
N LYS A 190 -1.55 -7.22 12.98
CA LYS A 190 -1.90 -8.52 13.58
C LYS A 190 -2.01 -9.60 12.51
N MET A 191 -2.78 -9.36 11.45
CA MET A 191 -2.96 -10.29 10.34
C MET A 191 -1.63 -10.59 9.62
N TYR A 192 -0.83 -9.55 9.34
CA TYR A 192 0.53 -9.71 8.78
C TYR A 192 1.42 -10.56 9.71
N GLY A 193 1.38 -10.29 11.02
CA GLY A 193 2.16 -11.03 12.01
C GLY A 193 1.77 -12.51 12.12
N GLU A 194 0.48 -12.82 12.07
CA GLU A 194 -0.03 -14.19 12.04
C GLU A 194 0.47 -14.95 10.80
N ALA A 195 0.36 -14.33 9.62
CA ALA A 195 0.85 -14.91 8.37
C ALA A 195 2.37 -15.20 8.41
N VAL A 196 3.16 -14.24 8.91
CA VAL A 196 4.61 -14.42 9.09
C VAL A 196 4.93 -15.53 10.11
N ALA A 197 4.16 -15.64 11.19
CA ALA A 197 4.33 -16.70 12.18
C ALA A 197 4.05 -18.08 11.58
N THR A 198 2.99 -18.22 10.79
CA THR A 198 2.66 -19.47 10.07
C THR A 198 3.76 -19.85 9.08
N LEU A 199 4.31 -18.89 8.32
CA LEU A 199 5.47 -19.16 7.45
C LEU A 199 6.70 -19.63 8.23
N ARG A 200 6.99 -19.00 9.39
CA ARG A 200 8.11 -19.39 10.25
C ARG A 200 7.94 -20.80 10.82
N GLU A 201 6.71 -21.21 11.13
CA GLU A 201 6.44 -22.59 11.52
C GLU A 201 6.68 -23.56 10.36
N ALA A 202 6.14 -23.25 9.18
CA ALA A 202 6.27 -24.09 8.00
C ALA A 202 7.75 -24.34 7.63
N PHE A 203 8.59 -23.30 7.70
CA PHE A 203 10.03 -23.41 7.43
C PHE A 203 10.82 -24.23 8.45
N LYS A 204 10.27 -24.52 9.63
CA LYS A 204 10.92 -25.38 10.63
C LYS A 204 10.67 -26.86 10.39
N ARG A 205 9.77 -27.22 9.47
CA ARG A 205 9.52 -28.63 9.15
C ARG A 205 10.62 -29.16 8.24
N GLU A 206 11.22 -30.28 8.64
CA GLU A 206 12.28 -30.94 7.88
C GLU A 206 11.75 -31.69 6.64
N ASP A 207 10.50 -32.17 6.71
CA ASP A 207 9.80 -32.84 5.62
C ASP A 207 8.52 -32.08 5.27
N THR A 208 8.44 -31.54 4.05
CA THR A 208 7.29 -30.79 3.55
C THR A 208 6.88 -31.33 2.20
N GLY A 209 5.66 -31.84 2.11
CA GLY A 209 5.04 -32.24 0.85
C GLY A 209 4.87 -31.05 -0.12
N LYS A 210 4.68 -31.36 -1.40
CA LYS A 210 4.55 -30.36 -2.48
C LYS A 210 3.47 -29.31 -2.17
N GLU A 211 2.34 -29.72 -1.60
CA GLU A 211 1.23 -28.84 -1.23
C GLU A 211 1.64 -27.77 -0.22
N VAL A 212 2.41 -28.14 0.80
CA VAL A 212 2.94 -27.19 1.80
C VAL A 212 3.90 -26.22 1.14
N VAL A 213 4.77 -26.70 0.23
CA VAL A 213 5.72 -25.84 -0.50
C VAL A 213 4.99 -24.83 -1.39
N ASP A 214 3.93 -25.27 -2.08
CA ASP A 214 3.11 -24.41 -2.93
C ASP A 214 2.34 -23.38 -2.09
N ALA A 215 1.75 -23.77 -0.95
CA ALA A 215 1.07 -22.86 -0.03
C ALA A 215 2.04 -21.83 0.61
N ILE A 216 3.25 -22.25 1.01
CA ILE A 216 4.31 -21.32 1.46
C ILE A 216 4.59 -20.30 0.37
N ARG A 217 4.74 -20.74 -0.89
CA ARG A 217 5.04 -19.85 -2.01
C ARG A 217 3.91 -18.85 -2.23
N GLN A 218 2.65 -19.29 -2.22
CA GLN A 218 1.48 -18.42 -2.40
C GLN A 218 1.41 -17.36 -1.31
N LEU A 219 1.49 -17.75 -0.04
CA LEU A 219 1.44 -16.81 1.08
C LEU A 219 2.60 -15.80 1.05
N LYS A 220 3.81 -16.23 0.68
CA LYS A 220 4.95 -15.32 0.51
C LYS A 220 4.72 -14.28 -0.58
N ILE A 221 4.17 -14.70 -1.73
CA ILE A 221 3.88 -13.79 -2.84
C ILE A 221 2.83 -12.78 -2.38
N ALA A 222 1.73 -13.25 -1.76
CA ALA A 222 0.67 -12.40 -1.28
C ALA A 222 1.17 -11.37 -0.25
N LEU A 223 1.97 -11.79 0.75
CA LEU A 223 2.56 -10.84 1.71
C LEU A 223 3.50 -9.80 1.08
N SER A 224 4.09 -10.10 -0.09
CA SER A 224 5.01 -9.19 -0.79
C SER A 224 4.36 -8.33 -1.86
N GLU A 225 3.18 -8.70 -2.36
CA GLU A 225 2.55 -8.07 -3.52
C GLU A 225 1.11 -7.60 -3.26
N GLU A 226 0.42 -8.20 -2.28
CA GLU A 226 -1.02 -8.07 -2.03
C GLU A 226 -1.33 -7.98 -0.53
N ALA A 227 -0.39 -7.50 0.29
CA ALA A 227 -0.55 -7.44 1.75
C ALA A 227 -1.73 -6.55 2.19
N ASP A 228 -2.14 -5.62 1.33
CA ASP A 228 -3.31 -4.75 1.47
C ASP A 228 -4.65 -5.46 1.20
N ASP A 229 -4.64 -6.68 0.65
CA ASP A 229 -5.82 -7.53 0.53
C ASP A 229 -5.95 -8.47 1.74
N ALA A 230 -6.66 -8.00 2.76
CA ALA A 230 -6.86 -8.75 4.00
C ALA A 230 -7.52 -10.12 3.79
N ASN A 231 -8.41 -10.26 2.80
CA ASN A 231 -9.11 -11.51 2.54
C ASN A 231 -8.15 -12.53 1.94
N ARG A 232 -7.34 -12.11 0.97
CA ARG A 232 -6.29 -12.92 0.33
C ARG A 232 -5.28 -13.44 1.34
N ILE A 233 -4.80 -12.56 2.23
CA ILE A 233 -3.83 -12.95 3.26
C ILE A 233 -4.46 -13.93 4.24
N ALA A 234 -5.71 -13.71 4.66
CA ALA A 234 -6.42 -14.61 5.56
C ALA A 234 -6.64 -16.00 4.92
N GLU A 235 -7.06 -16.05 3.66
CA GLU A 235 -7.26 -17.28 2.89
C GLU A 235 -5.97 -18.12 2.86
N TYR A 236 -4.87 -17.54 2.37
CA TYR A 236 -3.60 -18.25 2.25
C TYR A 236 -2.94 -18.59 3.60
N THR A 237 -3.19 -17.79 4.62
CA THR A 237 -2.75 -18.12 5.98
C THR A 237 -3.50 -19.33 6.51
N ASN A 238 -4.81 -19.42 6.29
CA ASN A 238 -5.63 -20.53 6.75
C ASN A 238 -5.34 -21.82 5.98
N GLU A 239 -5.19 -21.75 4.65
CA GLU A 239 -4.79 -22.89 3.82
C GLU A 239 -3.47 -23.50 4.33
N LEU A 240 -2.46 -22.66 4.58
CA LEU A 240 -1.19 -23.15 5.12
C LEU A 240 -1.35 -23.74 6.53
N LYS A 241 -2.17 -23.13 7.41
CA LYS A 241 -2.45 -23.67 8.75
C LYS A 241 -3.12 -25.04 8.69
N GLU A 242 -4.07 -25.26 7.78
CA GLU A 242 -4.75 -26.55 7.59
C GLU A 242 -3.77 -27.64 7.12
N LEU A 243 -2.86 -27.30 6.22
CA LEU A 243 -1.82 -28.23 5.76
C LEU A 243 -0.78 -28.54 6.86
N LEU A 244 -0.49 -27.59 7.74
CA LEU A 244 0.42 -27.79 8.87
C LEU A 244 -0.25 -28.59 9.99
N HIS A 245 -1.54 -28.35 10.25
CA HIS A 245 -2.30 -29.00 11.31
C HIS A 245 -3.52 -29.70 10.73
N PRO A 246 -3.34 -30.79 9.95
CA PRO A 246 -4.47 -31.53 9.41
C PRO A 246 -5.29 -32.05 10.59
N THR A 247 -6.55 -31.62 10.67
CA THR A 247 -7.49 -32.13 11.67
C THR A 247 -7.60 -33.64 11.44
N ALA A 248 -7.22 -34.45 12.43
CA ALA A 248 -7.48 -35.88 12.37
C ALA A 248 -9.00 -36.07 12.25
N LEU A 249 -9.47 -36.46 11.06
CA LEU A 249 -10.77 -37.06 10.92
C LEU A 249 -10.69 -38.35 11.74
N PHE A 250 -11.32 -38.33 12.91
CA PHE A 250 -11.64 -39.57 13.62
C PHE A 250 -12.60 -40.33 12.70
N ASP A 251 -12.08 -41.37 12.05
CA ASP A 251 -12.92 -42.45 11.53
C ASP A 251 -13.54 -43.14 12.76
N ASP A 252 -14.77 -42.76 13.09
CA ASP A 252 -15.62 -43.58 13.95
C ASP A 252 -16.02 -44.83 13.16
N GLU A 253 -15.30 -45.94 13.39
CA GLU A 253 -15.73 -47.31 13.05
C GLU A 253 -16.91 -47.78 13.91
#